data_AF-A0A7S0ZX32-F1
#
_entry.id   AF-A0A7S0ZX32-F1
#
_cell.length_a   1.000
_cell.length_b   1.000
_cell.length_c   1.000
_cell.angle_alpha   90.00
_cell.angle_beta   90.00
_cell.angle_gamma   90.00
#
_symmetry.space_group_name_H-M   'P 1'
#
loop_
_entity.id
_entity.type
_entity.pdbx_description
1 polymer ?
#
loop_
_entity_poly.entity_id
_entity_poly.type
_entity_poly.pdbx_seq_one_letter_code
_entity_poly.pdbx_strand_id
1 'polypeptide(L)'
;SLESFLAVFRVMVRQLDTHDAFKRCLAGAAGLVAVDFTATWCGPCQSIGPRFAAMASEFPLVEFVKVDVDANQETAAVCGIKSMPTFHFYRNSEKLAQFSGADERQLRALLQLHGIPPTLGQRCEVVVFGLQARPEYNGRRGAVLDFDSSRGRFNVELADAAGASLGTIALKRSNLLRPITVPLRAPVDGSLPSAAQDSNVATLLSCTASHYEAELEDGKRVELPFDCIVLPKGESGLVTGLQGAPQHNGKNGYVVDFDESADRYKVAVDAQTQLKLKRANLRA
;
A
#
# COMPACT_ATOMS: atom_id res chain seq x y z
N SER A 1 10.95 -17.19 11.52
CA SER A 1 11.98 -16.96 10.47
C SER A 1 11.39 -16.06 9.39
N LEU A 2 12.19 -15.56 8.45
CA LEU A 2 11.70 -14.87 7.25
C LEU A 2 10.67 -15.75 6.49
N GLU A 3 10.84 -17.07 6.56
CA GLU A 3 9.85 -18.04 6.05
C GLU A 3 8.55 -18.07 6.85
N SER A 4 8.59 -17.89 8.19
CA SER A 4 7.39 -17.72 9.01
C SER A 4 6.69 -16.37 8.74
N PHE A 5 7.43 -15.33 8.33
CA PHE A 5 6.89 -14.02 7.95
C PHE A 5 6.19 -14.08 6.58
N LEU A 6 6.75 -14.85 5.63
CA LEU A 6 6.12 -15.15 4.34
C LEU A 6 4.93 -16.12 4.45
N ALA A 7 4.90 -16.99 5.47
CA ALA A 7 3.80 -17.94 5.68
C ALA A 7 2.52 -17.32 6.28
N VAL A 8 2.59 -16.13 6.89
CA VAL A 8 1.44 -15.43 7.51
C VAL A 8 0.61 -14.65 6.48
N PHE A 9 1.25 -14.15 5.41
CA PHE A 9 0.52 -13.81 4.19
C PHE A 9 0.22 -15.13 3.49
N ARG A 10 -1.04 -15.55 3.44
CA ARG A 10 -1.42 -16.72 2.64
C ARG A 10 -1.00 -16.44 1.18
N VAL A 11 0.14 -17.01 0.77
CA VAL A 11 0.61 -17.10 -0.62
C VAL A 11 -0.27 -18.11 -1.34
N MET A 12 -1.56 -17.84 -1.39
CA MET A 12 -2.56 -18.68 -2.04
C MET A 12 -3.53 -17.77 -2.76
N VAL A 13 -3.52 -17.89 -4.08
CA VAL A 13 -4.59 -17.36 -4.92
C VAL A 13 -5.89 -18.00 -4.46
N ARG A 14 -6.79 -17.20 -3.88
CA ARG A 14 -8.06 -17.72 -3.36
C ARG A 14 -9.04 -17.96 -4.50
N GLN A 15 -9.69 -19.11 -4.48
CA GLN A 15 -10.83 -19.38 -5.36
C GLN A 15 -12.07 -18.68 -4.79
N LEU A 16 -12.83 -17.99 -5.63
CA LEU A 16 -14.09 -17.35 -5.26
C LEU A 16 -15.24 -18.06 -5.99
N ASP A 17 -15.89 -18.99 -5.30
CA ASP A 17 -16.89 -19.89 -5.88
C ASP A 17 -18.28 -19.26 -6.06
N THR A 18 -18.54 -18.11 -5.44
CA THR A 18 -19.86 -17.45 -5.48
C THR A 18 -19.76 -15.95 -5.72
N HIS A 19 -20.83 -15.36 -6.25
CA HIS A 19 -20.92 -13.91 -6.45
C HIS A 19 -20.87 -13.12 -5.14
N ASP A 20 -21.44 -13.66 -4.06
CA ASP A 20 -21.34 -13.04 -2.74
C ASP A 20 -19.92 -13.09 -2.15
N ALA A 21 -19.15 -14.16 -2.41
CA ALA A 21 -17.74 -14.20 -2.04
C ALA A 21 -16.92 -13.16 -2.82
N PHE A 22 -17.23 -12.98 -4.12
CA PHE A 22 -16.64 -11.94 -4.95
C PHE A 22 -16.91 -10.53 -4.42
N LYS A 23 -18.19 -10.18 -4.18
CA LYS A 23 -18.56 -8.87 -3.61
C LYS A 23 -17.89 -8.60 -2.27
N ARG A 24 -17.88 -9.59 -1.36
CA ARG A 24 -17.22 -9.46 -0.05
C ARG A 24 -15.71 -9.29 -0.17
N CYS A 25 -15.07 -9.99 -1.10
CA CYS A 25 -13.64 -9.81 -1.38
C CYS A 25 -13.36 -8.37 -1.79
N LEU A 26 -14.11 -7.83 -2.75
CA LEU A 26 -13.90 -6.46 -3.23
C LEU A 26 -14.17 -5.40 -2.15
N ALA A 27 -15.22 -5.58 -1.34
CA ALA A 27 -15.57 -4.65 -0.28
C ALA A 27 -14.61 -4.70 0.93
N GLY A 28 -14.03 -5.87 1.21
CA GLY A 28 -13.12 -6.09 2.33
C GLY A 28 -11.64 -5.84 2.01
N ALA A 29 -11.29 -5.69 0.73
CA ALA A 29 -9.92 -5.49 0.30
C ALA A 29 -9.40 -4.10 0.69
N ALA A 30 -8.28 -4.08 1.42
CA ALA A 30 -7.58 -2.84 1.78
C ALA A 30 -6.71 -2.28 0.64
N GLY A 31 -6.45 -3.08 -0.41
CA GLY A 31 -5.53 -2.77 -1.49
C GLY A 31 -6.08 -3.12 -2.87
N LEU A 32 -5.17 -3.40 -3.81
CA LEU A 32 -5.55 -3.90 -5.12
C LEU A 32 -6.04 -5.35 -5.00
N VAL A 33 -7.12 -5.69 -5.69
CA VAL A 33 -7.53 -7.08 -5.94
C VAL A 33 -7.25 -7.40 -7.40
N ALA A 34 -6.38 -8.38 -7.65
CA ALA A 34 -6.15 -8.94 -8.97
C ALA A 34 -6.98 -10.23 -9.11
N VAL A 35 -7.83 -10.29 -10.13
CA VAL A 35 -8.78 -11.39 -10.36
C VAL A 35 -8.41 -12.09 -11.66
N ASP A 36 -8.12 -13.39 -11.58
CA ASP A 36 -7.99 -14.28 -12.74
C ASP A 36 -9.33 -14.98 -13.03
N PHE A 37 -10.00 -14.57 -14.12
CA PHE A 37 -11.15 -15.29 -14.65
C PHE A 37 -10.67 -16.42 -15.56
N THR A 38 -10.87 -17.65 -15.09
CA THR A 38 -10.23 -18.86 -15.61
C THR A 38 -11.24 -19.96 -15.90
N ALA A 39 -10.78 -21.04 -16.53
CA ALA A 39 -11.56 -22.25 -16.75
C ALA A 39 -10.64 -23.49 -16.77
N THR A 40 -11.12 -24.63 -16.29
CA THR A 40 -10.34 -25.87 -16.22
C THR A 40 -9.91 -26.40 -17.60
N TRP A 41 -10.76 -26.23 -18.61
CA TRP A 41 -10.55 -26.66 -20.00
C TRP A 41 -9.72 -25.67 -20.84
N CYS A 42 -9.37 -24.51 -20.28
CA CYS A 42 -8.65 -23.47 -21.00
C CYS A 42 -7.12 -23.70 -20.96
N GLY A 43 -6.55 -24.12 -22.09
CA GLY A 43 -5.10 -24.35 -22.25
C GLY A 43 -4.23 -23.12 -21.88
N PRO A 44 -4.50 -21.91 -22.38
CA PRO A 44 -3.75 -20.71 -22.01
C PRO A 44 -3.82 -20.40 -20.50
N CYS A 45 -4.94 -20.71 -19.84
CA CYS A 45 -5.13 -20.52 -18.41
C CYS A 45 -4.18 -21.42 -17.59
N GLN A 46 -4.00 -22.67 -18.02
CA GLN A 46 -3.07 -23.61 -17.40
C GLN A 46 -1.61 -23.14 -17.48
N SER A 47 -1.26 -22.37 -18.53
CA SER A 47 0.08 -21.79 -18.71
C SER A 47 0.31 -20.57 -17.80
N ILE A 48 -0.64 -19.64 -17.74
CA ILE A 48 -0.46 -18.38 -17.00
C ILE A 48 -0.79 -18.50 -15.50
N GLY A 49 -1.69 -19.41 -15.11
CA GLY A 49 -2.15 -19.59 -13.73
C GLY A 49 -1.02 -19.79 -12.71
N PRO A 50 -0.02 -20.66 -12.97
CA PRO A 50 1.14 -20.81 -12.09
C PRO A 50 1.96 -19.52 -11.95
N ARG A 51 2.06 -18.72 -13.02
CA ARG A 51 2.78 -17.44 -13.01
C ARG A 51 2.02 -16.38 -12.22
N PHE A 52 0.70 -16.32 -12.40
CA PHE A 52 -0.19 -15.48 -11.59
C PHE A 52 -0.08 -15.82 -10.09
N ALA A 53 -0.03 -17.11 -9.76
CA ALA A 53 0.17 -17.57 -8.39
C ALA A 53 1.56 -17.20 -7.83
N ALA A 54 2.63 -17.33 -8.64
CA ALA A 54 3.97 -16.94 -8.24
C ALA A 54 4.06 -15.43 -7.93
N MET A 55 3.37 -14.59 -8.71
CA MET A 55 3.32 -13.14 -8.50
C MET A 55 2.66 -12.75 -7.16
N ALA A 56 1.82 -13.59 -6.57
CA ALA A 56 1.27 -13.33 -5.23
C ALA A 56 2.36 -13.16 -4.15
N SER A 57 3.48 -13.87 -4.31
CA SER A 57 4.65 -13.70 -3.43
C SER A 57 5.40 -12.39 -3.69
N GLU A 58 5.37 -11.90 -4.93
CA GLU A 58 6.11 -10.72 -5.38
C GLU A 58 5.36 -9.41 -5.06
N PHE A 59 4.03 -9.49 -4.99
CA PHE A 59 3.14 -8.37 -4.69
C PHE A 59 2.32 -8.67 -3.42
N PRO A 60 2.94 -8.74 -2.23
CA PRO A 60 2.27 -9.16 -1.00
C PRO A 60 1.16 -8.20 -0.53
N LEU A 61 1.08 -7.00 -1.12
CA LEU A 61 0.04 -6.00 -0.84
C LEU A 61 -1.15 -6.08 -1.81
N VAL A 62 -1.09 -7.01 -2.78
CA VAL A 62 -2.16 -7.27 -3.73
C VAL A 62 -2.86 -8.55 -3.31
N GLU A 63 -4.18 -8.52 -3.31
CA GLU A 63 -5.00 -9.69 -3.08
C GLU A 63 -5.22 -10.42 -4.41
N PHE A 64 -4.63 -11.61 -4.54
CA PHE A 64 -4.78 -12.45 -5.73
C PHE A 64 -5.92 -13.43 -5.54
N VAL A 65 -6.88 -13.40 -6.45
CA VAL A 65 -8.04 -14.29 -6.45
C VAL A 65 -8.30 -14.82 -7.85
N LYS A 66 -9.03 -15.92 -7.93
CA LYS A 66 -9.48 -16.50 -9.19
C LYS A 66 -10.95 -16.84 -9.13
N VAL A 67 -11.59 -16.71 -10.28
CA VAL A 67 -13.01 -17.02 -10.50
C VAL A 67 -13.05 -18.01 -11.66
N ASP A 68 -13.47 -19.24 -11.38
CA ASP A 68 -13.78 -20.18 -12.45
C ASP A 68 -15.13 -19.80 -13.06
N VAL A 69 -15.14 -19.55 -14.37
CA VAL A 69 -16.34 -19.04 -15.07
C VAL A 69 -17.47 -20.05 -15.15
N ASP A 70 -17.17 -21.35 -15.07
CA ASP A 70 -18.16 -22.43 -15.09
C ASP A 70 -18.77 -22.64 -13.70
N ALA A 71 -17.96 -22.48 -12.65
CA ALA A 71 -18.39 -22.61 -11.26
C ALA A 71 -19.15 -21.37 -10.74
N ASN A 72 -18.75 -20.17 -11.19
CA ASN A 72 -19.30 -18.90 -10.73
C ASN A 72 -19.81 -18.06 -11.92
N GLN A 73 -20.77 -18.64 -12.64
CA GLN A 73 -21.34 -18.08 -13.87
C GLN A 73 -21.97 -16.70 -13.67
N GLU A 74 -22.58 -16.45 -12.51
CA GLU A 74 -23.16 -15.15 -12.17
C GLU A 74 -22.10 -14.05 -12.18
N THR A 75 -20.96 -14.27 -11.51
CA THR A 75 -19.87 -13.28 -11.49
C THR A 75 -19.28 -13.09 -12.88
N ALA A 76 -19.07 -14.17 -13.65
CA ALA A 76 -18.57 -14.10 -15.01
C ALA A 76 -19.50 -13.26 -15.92
N ALA A 77 -20.81 -13.46 -15.80
CA ALA A 77 -21.82 -12.70 -16.54
C ALA A 77 -21.82 -11.21 -16.16
N VAL A 78 -21.88 -10.91 -14.86
CA VAL A 78 -21.88 -9.52 -14.34
C VAL A 78 -20.60 -8.78 -14.72
N CYS A 79 -19.46 -9.47 -14.69
CA CYS A 79 -18.17 -8.91 -15.08
C CYS A 79 -17.95 -8.85 -16.60
N GLY A 80 -18.85 -9.42 -17.40
CA GLY A 80 -18.80 -9.39 -18.86
C GLY A 80 -17.66 -10.22 -19.46
N ILE A 81 -17.33 -11.35 -18.84
CA ILE A 81 -16.23 -12.21 -19.28
C ILE A 81 -16.63 -12.96 -20.57
N LYS A 82 -15.82 -12.82 -21.62
CA LYS A 82 -16.07 -13.41 -22.96
C LYS A 82 -14.99 -14.38 -23.40
N SER A 83 -13.85 -14.39 -22.72
CA SER A 83 -12.70 -15.24 -23.04
C SER A 83 -11.87 -15.46 -21.79
N MET A 84 -11.14 -16.58 -21.77
CA MET A 84 -10.27 -16.95 -20.66
C MET A 84 -8.85 -17.19 -21.19
N PRO A 85 -7.82 -16.82 -20.42
CA PRO A 85 -7.90 -16.09 -19.15
C PRO A 85 -8.27 -14.62 -19.40
N THR A 86 -9.03 -14.03 -18.48
CA THR A 86 -9.25 -12.57 -18.43
C THR A 86 -8.87 -12.08 -17.03
N PHE A 87 -8.08 -11.03 -16.96
CA PHE A 87 -7.63 -10.46 -15.70
C PHE A 87 -8.32 -9.13 -15.46
N HIS A 88 -8.91 -8.96 -14.29
CA HIS A 88 -9.43 -7.69 -13.82
C HIS A 88 -8.67 -7.20 -12.60
N PHE A 89 -8.60 -5.88 -12.45
CA PHE A 89 -7.95 -5.22 -11.32
C PHE A 89 -8.95 -4.28 -10.67
N TYR A 90 -9.19 -4.49 -9.37
CA TYR A 90 -10.16 -3.71 -8.60
C TYR A 90 -9.50 -3.00 -7.44
N ARG A 91 -10.04 -1.83 -7.09
CA ARG A 91 -9.72 -1.10 -5.87
C ARG A 91 -10.95 -0.35 -5.41
N ASN A 92 -11.23 -0.34 -4.11
CA ASN A 92 -12.44 0.30 -3.56
C ASN A 92 -13.72 -0.20 -4.25
N SER A 93 -13.78 -1.49 -4.60
CA SER A 93 -14.86 -2.11 -5.39
C SER A 93 -15.07 -1.57 -6.81
N GLU A 94 -14.22 -0.67 -7.30
CA GLU A 94 -14.25 -0.17 -8.68
C GLU A 94 -13.23 -0.89 -9.56
N LYS A 95 -13.60 -1.17 -10.81
CA LYS A 95 -12.70 -1.80 -11.79
C LYS A 95 -11.77 -0.75 -12.39
N LEU A 96 -10.47 -0.89 -12.15
CA LEU A 96 -9.44 0.02 -12.64
C LEU A 96 -8.96 -0.33 -14.05
N ALA A 97 -8.74 -1.62 -14.29
CA ALA A 97 -8.17 -2.12 -15.53
C ALA A 97 -8.61 -3.56 -15.80
N GLN A 98 -8.53 -3.97 -17.07
CA GLN A 98 -8.72 -5.34 -17.50
C GLN A 98 -7.93 -5.65 -18.77
N PHE A 99 -7.63 -6.93 -18.99
CA PHE A 99 -7.19 -7.44 -20.28
C PHE A 99 -7.47 -8.94 -20.39
N SER A 100 -7.45 -9.48 -21.61
CA SER A 100 -7.66 -10.90 -21.89
C SER A 100 -6.45 -11.52 -22.57
N GLY A 101 -6.20 -12.79 -22.31
CA GLY A 101 -5.08 -13.55 -22.86
C GLY A 101 -3.97 -13.86 -21.85
N ALA A 102 -3.19 -14.90 -22.14
CA ALA A 102 -2.07 -15.35 -21.32
C ALA A 102 -0.82 -14.50 -21.52
N ASP A 103 -0.90 -13.20 -21.19
CA ASP A 103 0.21 -12.25 -21.31
C ASP A 103 0.80 -11.92 -19.92
N GLU A 104 1.92 -12.59 -19.58
CA GLU A 104 2.62 -12.34 -18.31
C GLU A 104 3.20 -10.93 -18.22
N ARG A 105 3.66 -10.35 -19.34
CA ARG A 105 4.29 -9.02 -19.32
C ARG A 105 3.24 -7.97 -19.00
N GLN A 106 2.08 -8.04 -19.64
CA GLN A 106 0.97 -7.13 -19.37
C GLN A 106 0.42 -7.31 -17.95
N LEU A 107 0.27 -8.56 -17.50
CA LEU A 107 -0.14 -8.88 -16.12
C LEU A 107 0.78 -8.20 -15.10
N ARG A 108 2.09 -8.42 -15.24
CA ARG A 108 3.11 -7.85 -14.36
C ARG A 108 3.14 -6.33 -14.44
N ALA A 109 3.01 -5.74 -15.62
CA ALA A 109 2.97 -4.29 -15.79
C ALA A 109 1.78 -3.66 -15.05
N LEU A 110 0.58 -4.26 -15.13
CA LEU A 110 -0.60 -3.77 -14.42
C LEU A 110 -0.50 -3.99 -12.90
N LEU A 111 0.06 -5.12 -12.45
CA LEU A 111 0.38 -5.35 -11.05
C LEU A 111 1.43 -4.38 -10.52
N GLN A 112 2.40 -3.99 -11.33
CA GLN A 112 3.37 -2.98 -10.92
C GLN A 112 2.74 -1.59 -10.89
N LEU A 113 1.94 -1.24 -11.90
CA LEU A 113 1.26 0.06 -11.97
C LEU A 113 0.24 0.26 -10.84
N HIS A 114 -0.55 -0.78 -10.56
CA HIS A 114 -1.68 -0.70 -9.63
C HIS A 114 -1.48 -1.47 -8.32
N GLY A 115 -0.49 -2.37 -8.23
CA GLY A 115 -0.24 -3.19 -7.03
C GLY A 115 0.58 -2.47 -5.97
N ILE A 116 1.09 -1.29 -6.32
CA ILE A 116 1.51 -0.32 -5.33
C ILE A 116 0.21 0.25 -4.72
N PRO A 117 0.11 0.34 -3.38
CA PRO A 117 -0.94 1.13 -2.76
C PRO A 117 -1.07 2.50 -3.45
N PRO A 118 -2.22 3.18 -3.40
CA PRO A 118 -2.45 4.50 -4.04
C PRO A 118 -1.43 5.60 -3.69
N THR A 119 -0.46 5.31 -2.84
CA THR A 119 0.56 6.19 -2.33
C THR A 119 1.73 6.49 -3.27
N LEU A 120 1.83 5.97 -4.51
CA LEU A 120 2.88 6.36 -5.48
C LEU A 120 2.38 6.31 -6.94
N GLY A 121 1.18 6.84 -7.20
CA GLY A 121 0.66 6.98 -8.56
C GLY A 121 1.44 8.02 -9.39
N GLN A 122 1.04 8.19 -10.65
CA GLN A 122 1.57 9.27 -11.50
C GLN A 122 1.34 10.63 -10.82
N ARG A 123 2.35 11.49 -10.86
CA ARG A 123 2.46 12.77 -10.13
C ARG A 123 2.38 12.68 -8.61
N CYS A 124 2.45 11.49 -8.02
CA CYS A 124 2.53 11.38 -6.57
C CYS A 124 3.82 12.02 -6.07
N GLU A 125 3.70 12.89 -5.07
CA GLU A 125 4.84 13.45 -4.39
C GLU A 125 5.59 12.38 -3.59
N VAL A 126 6.90 12.50 -3.57
CA VAL A 126 7.81 11.57 -2.90
C VAL A 126 8.97 12.30 -2.27
N VAL A 127 9.52 11.70 -1.23
CA VAL A 127 10.82 12.03 -0.65
C VAL A 127 11.77 10.88 -0.94
N VAL A 128 12.94 11.20 -1.46
CA VAL A 128 13.99 10.21 -1.73
C VAL A 128 14.72 9.86 -0.44
N PHE A 129 15.00 8.57 -0.21
CA PHE A 129 15.76 8.14 0.96
C PHE A 129 16.60 6.88 0.70
N GLY A 130 17.57 6.63 1.57
CA GLY A 130 18.35 5.38 1.58
C GLY A 130 19.20 5.14 0.33
N LEU A 131 19.47 6.17 -0.48
CA LEU A 131 20.42 6.05 -1.58
C LEU A 131 21.84 6.04 -1.05
N GLN A 132 22.53 4.92 -1.24
CA GLN A 132 23.95 4.80 -0.90
C GLN A 132 24.86 5.34 -2.00
N ALA A 133 24.49 5.14 -3.26
CA ALA A 133 25.31 5.54 -4.41
C ALA A 133 25.22 7.03 -4.75
N ARG A 134 24.11 7.69 -4.35
CA ARG A 134 23.85 9.12 -4.58
C ARG A 134 23.16 9.75 -3.36
N PRO A 135 23.84 9.80 -2.20
CA PRO A 135 23.25 10.26 -0.95
C PRO A 135 22.81 11.73 -0.98
N GLU A 136 23.34 12.55 -1.90
CA GLU A 136 22.99 13.96 -2.11
C GLU A 136 21.53 14.21 -2.54
N TYR A 137 20.83 13.14 -2.95
CA TYR A 137 19.40 13.19 -3.25
C TYR A 137 18.52 12.77 -2.07
N ASN A 138 19.07 12.16 -1.00
CA ASN A 138 18.27 11.80 0.17
C ASN A 138 17.68 13.07 0.82
N GLY A 139 16.40 13.00 1.19
CA GLY A 139 15.63 14.12 1.72
C GLY A 139 15.08 15.09 0.68
N ARG A 140 15.39 14.91 -0.62
CA ARG A 140 14.80 15.74 -1.68
C ARG A 140 13.39 15.28 -2.02
N ARG A 141 12.53 16.24 -2.35
CA ARG A 141 11.18 16.01 -2.86
C ARG A 141 11.21 15.79 -4.36
N GLY A 142 10.21 15.08 -4.87
CA GLY A 142 9.99 14.92 -6.29
C GLY A 142 8.58 14.43 -6.58
N ALA A 143 8.26 14.31 -7.86
CA ALA A 143 7.01 13.75 -8.34
C ALA A 143 7.28 12.52 -9.19
N VAL A 144 6.56 11.43 -8.93
CA VAL A 144 6.62 10.22 -9.78
C VAL A 144 6.08 10.57 -11.18
N LEU A 145 6.88 10.39 -12.22
CA LEU A 145 6.46 10.60 -13.61
C LEU A 145 5.83 9.35 -14.20
N ASP A 146 6.43 8.19 -13.95
CA ASP A 146 5.95 6.88 -14.40
C ASP A 146 6.72 5.76 -13.68
N PHE A 147 6.37 4.52 -14.01
CA PHE A 147 7.09 3.33 -13.58
C PHE A 147 7.58 2.54 -14.80
N ASP A 148 8.90 2.40 -14.90
CA ASP A 148 9.56 1.54 -15.87
C ASP A 148 9.50 0.08 -15.37
N SER A 149 8.53 -0.65 -15.92
CA SER A 149 8.28 -2.06 -15.63
C SER A 149 9.43 -2.99 -16.03
N SER A 150 10.19 -2.62 -17.07
CA SER A 150 11.32 -3.41 -17.54
C SER A 150 12.50 -3.35 -16.58
N ARG A 151 12.66 -2.23 -15.87
CA ARG A 151 13.77 -2.01 -14.91
C ARG A 151 13.34 -2.14 -13.46
N GLY A 152 12.04 -2.19 -13.19
CA GLY A 152 11.49 -2.15 -11.84
C GLY A 152 11.88 -0.86 -11.11
N ARG A 153 11.73 0.28 -11.79
CA ARG A 153 12.13 1.60 -11.28
C ARG A 153 11.04 2.64 -11.55
N PHE A 154 10.85 3.55 -10.61
CA PHE A 154 10.05 4.75 -10.80
C PHE A 154 10.92 5.84 -11.39
N ASN A 155 10.45 6.47 -12.46
CA ASN A 155 11.06 7.71 -12.92
C ASN A 155 10.48 8.84 -12.08
N VAL A 156 11.33 9.57 -11.38
CA VAL A 156 10.95 10.64 -10.46
C VAL A 156 11.60 11.93 -10.90
N GLU A 157 10.78 12.95 -11.14
CA GLU A 157 11.23 14.31 -11.34
C GLU A 157 11.53 14.94 -9.99
N LEU A 158 12.81 15.21 -9.71
CA LEU A 158 13.23 15.86 -8.47
C LEU A 158 12.98 17.36 -8.56
N ALA A 159 12.65 17.97 -7.42
CA ALA A 159 12.52 19.41 -7.30
C ALA A 159 13.45 19.95 -6.21
N ASP A 160 13.89 21.20 -6.35
CA ASP A 160 14.54 21.93 -5.27
C ASP A 160 13.50 22.44 -4.25
N ALA A 161 13.98 23.15 -3.21
CA ALA A 161 13.10 23.70 -2.18
C ALA A 161 12.12 24.77 -2.70
N ALA A 162 12.41 25.39 -3.85
CA ALA A 162 11.53 26.35 -4.51
C ALA A 162 10.58 25.68 -5.53
N GLY A 163 10.64 24.35 -5.68
CA GLY A 163 9.83 23.60 -6.63
C GLY A 163 10.40 23.54 -8.05
N ALA A 164 11.62 24.05 -8.30
CA ALA A 164 12.23 24.00 -9.62
C ALA A 164 12.75 22.59 -9.95
N SER A 165 12.50 22.12 -11.17
CA SER A 165 12.92 20.79 -11.62
C SER A 165 14.45 20.66 -11.65
N LEU A 166 14.95 19.60 -11.00
CA LEU A 166 16.36 19.22 -10.94
C LEU A 166 16.70 18.06 -11.88
N GLY A 167 15.73 17.64 -12.69
CA GLY A 167 15.84 16.50 -13.59
C GLY A 167 15.23 15.21 -13.04
N THR A 168 15.29 14.16 -13.86
CA THR A 168 14.65 12.87 -13.59
C THR A 168 15.64 11.82 -13.13
N ILE A 169 15.26 11.01 -12.14
CA ILE A 169 16.04 9.88 -11.63
C ILE A 169 15.20 8.61 -11.55
N ALA A 170 15.80 7.47 -11.89
CA ALA A 170 15.16 6.16 -11.81
C ALA A 170 15.42 5.51 -10.44
N LEU A 171 14.39 5.36 -9.61
CA LEU A 171 14.50 4.94 -8.20
C LEU A 171 13.73 3.65 -7.91
N LYS A 172 14.23 2.86 -6.95
CA LYS A 172 13.48 1.71 -6.43
C LYS A 172 12.34 2.20 -5.53
N ARG A 173 11.28 1.40 -5.39
CA ARG A 173 10.22 1.64 -4.40
C ARG A 173 10.78 1.86 -2.99
N SER A 174 11.81 1.10 -2.63
CA SER A 174 12.51 1.15 -1.34
C SER A 174 13.31 2.43 -1.11
N ASN A 175 13.41 3.30 -2.11
CA ASN A 175 14.07 4.61 -2.00
C ASN A 175 13.09 5.77 -2.07
N LEU A 176 11.78 5.49 -2.08
CA LEU A 176 10.71 6.47 -2.16
C LEU A 176 9.81 6.36 -0.93
N LEU A 177 9.73 7.44 -0.17
CA LEU A 177 8.68 7.64 0.83
C LEU A 177 7.64 8.56 0.23
N ARG A 178 6.36 8.24 0.40
CA ARG A 178 5.35 9.26 0.15
C ARG A 178 5.23 10.10 1.41
N PRO A 179 5.43 11.43 1.33
CA PRO A 179 5.12 12.31 2.44
C PRO A 179 3.63 12.19 2.79
N ILE A 180 3.33 11.98 4.07
CA ILE A 180 1.96 11.94 4.57
C ILE A 180 1.75 13.18 5.41
N THR A 181 0.83 14.05 4.99
CA THR A 181 0.38 15.17 5.82
C THR A 181 -0.61 14.64 6.85
N VAL A 182 -0.25 14.77 8.12
CA VAL A 182 -1.02 14.27 9.25
C VAL A 182 -1.44 15.43 10.15
N PRO A 183 -2.65 15.41 10.70
CA PRO A 183 -3.02 16.35 11.76
C PRO A 183 -2.16 16.10 13.00
N LEU A 184 -1.70 17.20 13.60
CA LEU A 184 -1.01 17.19 14.86
C LEU A 184 -2.02 17.15 16.01
N ARG A 185 -1.67 16.41 17.06
CA ARG A 185 -2.42 16.34 18.32
C ARG A 185 -1.45 16.52 19.47
N ALA A 186 -1.89 17.20 20.52
CA ALA A 186 -1.12 17.29 21.75
C ALA A 186 -0.75 15.86 22.24
N PRO A 187 0.51 15.62 22.63
CA PRO A 187 0.89 14.35 23.22
C PRO A 187 0.24 14.25 24.60
N VAL A 188 0.09 13.02 25.10
CA VAL A 188 -0.57 12.78 26.39
C VAL A 188 0.19 13.45 27.55
N ASP A 189 1.50 13.66 27.40
CA ASP A 189 2.37 14.32 28.37
C ASP A 189 2.63 15.81 28.09
N GLY A 190 2.04 16.39 27.04
CA GLY A 190 2.21 17.79 26.66
C GLY A 190 3.55 18.14 26.00
N SER A 191 4.38 17.15 25.63
CA SER A 191 5.75 17.33 25.12
C SER A 191 5.87 17.79 23.65
N LEU A 192 4.86 18.45 23.07
CA LEU A 192 4.95 18.91 21.68
C LEU A 192 6.09 19.96 21.57
N PRO A 193 7.01 19.85 20.60
CA PRO A 193 8.05 20.86 20.40
C PRO A 193 7.42 22.25 20.28
N SER A 194 8.03 23.27 20.89
CA SER A 194 7.49 24.64 20.87
C SER A 194 7.20 25.13 19.45
N ALA A 195 8.03 24.77 18.49
CA ALA A 195 7.85 25.09 17.08
C ALA A 195 6.58 24.47 16.44
N ALA A 196 6.07 23.36 16.98
CA ALA A 196 4.91 22.66 16.45
C ALA A 196 3.59 23.04 17.15
N GLN A 197 3.63 23.85 18.23
CA GLN A 197 2.45 24.19 19.03
C GLN A 197 1.42 25.03 18.26
N ASP A 198 1.88 25.82 17.29
CA ASP A 198 1.05 26.70 16.46
C ASP A 198 0.65 26.07 15.12
N SER A 199 1.07 24.82 14.84
CA SER A 199 0.78 24.12 13.58
C SER A 199 -0.34 23.10 13.75
N ASN A 200 -1.24 23.02 12.76
CA ASN A 200 -2.35 22.06 12.79
C ASN A 200 -2.02 20.74 12.11
N VAL A 201 -1.09 20.76 11.15
CA VAL A 201 -0.65 19.58 10.40
C VAL A 201 0.86 19.57 10.26
N ALA A 202 1.41 18.37 10.05
CA ALA A 202 2.81 18.19 9.68
C ALA A 202 2.92 17.15 8.57
N THR A 203 3.90 17.31 7.69
CA THR A 203 4.23 16.34 6.65
C THR A 203 5.34 15.44 7.15
N LEU A 204 5.04 14.15 7.34
CA LEU A 204 6.01 13.15 7.77
C LEU A 204 7.00 12.89 6.63
N LEU A 205 8.29 13.11 6.89
CA LEU A 205 9.36 12.91 5.92
C LEU A 205 10.06 11.57 6.12
N SER A 206 10.31 11.19 7.38
CA SER A 206 10.95 9.93 7.75
C SER A 206 10.54 9.49 9.16
N CYS A 207 10.79 8.21 9.48
CA CYS A 207 10.59 7.64 10.80
C CYS A 207 11.90 7.02 11.30
N THR A 208 12.37 7.45 12.47
CA THR A 208 13.53 6.87 13.14
C THR A 208 13.09 5.81 14.17
N ALA A 209 14.04 5.33 14.99
CA ALA A 209 13.70 4.42 16.09
C ALA A 209 12.89 5.11 17.20
N SER A 210 13.03 6.42 17.37
CA SER A 210 12.51 7.19 18.51
C SER A 210 11.54 8.33 18.17
N HIS A 211 11.53 8.84 16.93
CA HIS A 211 10.67 9.97 16.53
C HIS A 211 10.39 9.97 15.02
N TYR A 212 9.45 10.81 14.60
CA TYR A 212 9.28 11.22 13.21
C TYR A 212 10.10 12.46 12.90
N GLU A 213 10.73 12.49 11.74
CA GLU A 213 11.19 13.74 11.14
C GLU A 213 10.05 14.28 10.28
N ALA A 214 9.60 15.50 10.57
CA ALA A 214 8.47 16.11 9.88
C ALA A 214 8.74 17.56 9.48
N GLU A 215 7.97 18.04 8.52
CA GLU A 215 7.96 19.43 8.06
C GLU A 215 6.60 20.07 8.40
N LEU A 216 6.62 21.20 9.09
CA LEU A 216 5.43 21.97 9.45
C LEU A 216 4.92 22.79 8.26
N GLU A 217 3.73 23.38 8.40
CA GLU A 217 3.11 24.23 7.36
C GLU A 217 3.98 25.43 6.94
N ASP A 218 4.80 25.94 7.87
CA ASP A 218 5.73 27.05 7.61
C ASP A 218 7.08 26.59 7.01
N GLY A 219 7.22 25.31 6.69
CA GLY A 219 8.43 24.69 6.14
C GLY A 219 9.51 24.35 7.17
N LYS A 220 9.29 24.61 8.46
CA LYS A 220 10.26 24.22 9.49
C LYS A 220 10.28 22.71 9.69
N ARG A 221 11.48 22.16 9.81
CA ARG A 221 11.68 20.75 10.18
C ARG A 221 11.71 20.58 11.69
N VAL A 222 10.97 19.57 12.17
CA VAL A 222 10.84 19.26 13.59
C VAL A 222 10.90 17.74 13.81
N GLU A 223 11.29 17.37 15.03
CA GLU A 223 11.19 16.00 15.52
C GLU A 223 9.87 15.83 16.27
N LEU A 224 9.04 14.89 15.85
CA LEU A 224 7.72 14.65 16.43
C LEU A 224 7.67 13.30 17.15
N PRO A 225 7.18 13.25 18.40
CA PRO A 225 6.88 12.00 19.09
C PRO A 225 5.88 11.14 18.33
N PHE A 226 5.96 9.81 18.47
CA PHE A 226 5.08 8.91 17.72
C PHE A 226 3.59 9.05 18.08
N ASP A 227 3.28 9.50 19.29
CA ASP A 227 1.90 9.65 19.74
C ASP A 227 1.27 10.98 19.34
N CYS A 228 2.01 11.95 18.78
CA CYS A 228 1.45 13.26 18.43
C CYS A 228 0.79 13.34 17.04
N ILE A 229 0.71 12.22 16.32
CA ILE A 229 0.14 12.15 14.98
C ILE A 229 -1.10 11.26 14.92
N VAL A 230 -1.98 11.55 13.97
CA VAL A 230 -3.06 10.65 13.57
C VAL A 230 -2.90 10.29 12.09
N LEU A 231 -2.67 9.01 11.81
CA LEU A 231 -2.60 8.53 10.44
C LEU A 231 -4.00 8.57 9.79
N PRO A 232 -4.13 9.14 8.59
CA PRO A 232 -5.38 9.13 7.84
C PRO A 232 -5.92 7.73 7.58
N LYS A 233 -7.23 7.64 7.39
CA LYS A 233 -7.89 6.41 6.93
C LYS A 233 -7.28 5.94 5.61
N GLY A 234 -7.00 4.63 5.53
CA GLY A 234 -6.37 3.98 4.38
C GLY A 234 -4.84 3.93 4.45
N GLU A 235 -4.21 4.67 5.36
CA GLU A 235 -2.77 4.59 5.55
C GLU A 235 -2.36 3.27 6.21
N SER A 236 -1.19 2.76 5.82
CA SER A 236 -0.57 1.63 6.49
C SER A 236 0.33 2.12 7.62
N GLY A 237 0.39 1.36 8.71
CA GLY A 237 1.42 1.54 9.72
C GLY A 237 1.89 0.22 10.32
N LEU A 238 3.10 0.21 10.85
CA LEU A 238 3.70 -0.90 11.58
C LEU A 238 3.14 -0.95 13.00
N VAL A 239 2.53 -2.08 13.35
CA VAL A 239 2.03 -2.35 14.71
C VAL A 239 3.20 -2.64 15.63
N THR A 240 3.31 -1.93 16.74
CA THR A 240 4.42 -2.08 17.70
C THR A 240 3.96 -1.94 19.15
N GLY A 241 4.71 -2.50 20.10
CA GLY A 241 4.53 -2.25 21.53
C GLY A 241 3.26 -2.83 22.17
N LEU A 242 2.58 -3.78 21.52
CA LEU A 242 1.43 -4.48 22.11
C LEU A 242 1.87 -5.52 23.13
N GLN A 243 1.36 -5.40 24.36
CA GLN A 243 1.59 -6.38 25.43
C GLN A 243 0.51 -7.48 25.47
N GLY A 244 -0.76 -7.11 25.25
CA GLY A 244 -1.89 -8.07 25.30
C GLY A 244 -2.08 -8.89 24.03
N ALA A 245 -1.48 -8.46 22.92
CA ALA A 245 -1.56 -9.15 21.63
C ALA A 245 -0.21 -9.08 20.88
N PRO A 246 0.90 -9.56 21.49
CA PRO A 246 2.25 -9.37 20.98
C PRO A 246 2.50 -10.04 19.63
N GLN A 247 1.70 -11.05 19.27
CA GLN A 247 1.73 -11.71 17.97
C GLN A 247 1.42 -10.80 16.78
N HIS A 248 0.89 -9.59 17.03
CA HIS A 248 0.66 -8.60 15.98
C HIS A 248 1.77 -7.55 15.89
N ASN A 249 2.72 -7.52 16.83
CA ASN A 249 3.88 -6.63 16.71
C ASN A 249 4.73 -7.01 15.49
N GLY A 250 5.20 -6.01 14.75
CA GLY A 250 5.96 -6.18 13.52
C GLY A 250 5.09 -6.44 12.28
N LYS A 251 3.76 -6.51 12.42
CA LYS A 251 2.84 -6.59 11.28
C LYS A 251 2.48 -5.19 10.80
N ASN A 252 2.31 -5.04 9.49
CA ASN A 252 1.65 -3.86 8.93
C ASN A 252 0.14 -3.98 9.13
N GLY A 253 -0.50 -2.88 9.50
CA GLY A 253 -1.95 -2.77 9.57
C GLY A 253 -2.43 -1.51 8.86
N TYR A 254 -3.64 -1.55 8.34
CA TYR A 254 -4.27 -0.42 7.64
C TYR A 254 -5.25 0.29 8.56
N VAL A 255 -5.18 1.62 8.60
CA VAL A 255 -6.12 2.44 9.34
C VAL A 255 -7.49 2.34 8.68
N VAL A 256 -8.43 1.67 9.35
CA VAL A 256 -9.84 1.59 8.94
C VAL A 256 -10.57 2.85 9.38
N ASP A 257 -10.27 3.31 10.60
CA ASP A 257 -10.88 4.48 11.21
C ASP A 257 -10.05 4.94 12.43
N PHE A 258 -10.31 6.15 12.91
CA PHE A 258 -9.76 6.66 14.17
C PHE A 258 -10.90 7.18 15.06
N ASP A 259 -11.05 6.56 16.23
CA ASP A 259 -12.04 6.96 17.23
C ASP A 259 -11.48 8.11 18.07
N GLU A 260 -11.93 9.33 17.77
CA GLU A 260 -11.48 10.54 18.48
C GLU A 260 -11.84 10.52 19.97
N SER A 261 -12.97 9.90 20.33
CA SER A 261 -13.44 9.87 21.71
C SER A 261 -12.61 8.93 22.58
N ALA A 262 -12.14 7.82 22.00
CA ALA A 262 -11.34 6.82 22.70
C ALA A 262 -9.82 7.04 22.55
N ASP A 263 -9.40 7.94 21.66
CA ASP A 263 -8.00 8.10 21.22
C ASP A 263 -7.39 6.77 20.77
N ARG A 264 -8.11 6.06 19.87
CA ARG A 264 -7.73 4.73 19.37
C ARG A 264 -7.95 4.60 17.87
N TYR A 265 -6.95 4.02 17.20
CA TYR A 265 -7.14 3.52 15.84
C TYR A 265 -7.98 2.26 15.83
N LYS A 266 -8.78 2.10 14.77
CA LYS A 266 -9.28 0.81 14.30
C LYS A 266 -8.38 0.38 13.13
N VAL A 267 -7.63 -0.70 13.32
CA VAL A 267 -6.60 -1.15 12.36
C VAL A 267 -6.89 -2.56 11.88
N ALA A 268 -7.01 -2.75 10.57
CA ALA A 268 -7.08 -4.07 9.97
C ALA A 268 -5.66 -4.60 9.76
N VAL A 269 -5.31 -5.71 10.42
CA VAL A 269 -4.01 -6.38 10.26
C VAL A 269 -4.08 -7.57 9.29
N ASP A 270 -5.29 -8.09 9.05
CA ASP A 270 -5.62 -9.05 8.01
C ASP A 270 -7.13 -8.99 7.71
N ALA A 271 -7.62 -9.80 6.76
CA ALA A 271 -9.01 -9.80 6.32
C ALA A 271 -10.04 -10.15 7.41
N GLN A 272 -9.60 -10.76 8.51
CA GLN A 272 -10.46 -11.28 9.57
C GLN A 272 -10.21 -10.58 10.92
N THR A 273 -9.09 -9.87 11.05
CA THR A 273 -8.62 -9.31 12.31
C THR A 273 -8.54 -7.80 12.25
N GLN A 274 -9.31 -7.16 13.13
CA GLN A 274 -9.22 -5.73 13.42
C GLN A 274 -8.80 -5.51 14.87
N LEU A 275 -7.83 -4.63 15.06
CA LEU A 275 -7.30 -4.25 16.37
C LEU A 275 -7.73 -2.83 16.73
N LYS A 276 -7.91 -2.59 18.03
CA LYS A 276 -8.00 -1.24 18.60
C LYS A 276 -6.64 -0.85 19.17
N LEU A 277 -5.95 0.10 18.56
CA LEU A 277 -4.57 0.46 18.90
C LEU A 277 -4.48 1.87 19.46
N LYS A 278 -3.57 2.11 20.42
CA LYS A 278 -3.19 3.48 20.82
C LYS A 278 -2.38 4.15 19.70
N ARG A 279 -2.31 5.48 19.69
CA ARG A 279 -1.44 6.24 18.76
C ARG A 279 0.00 5.72 18.76
N ALA A 280 0.59 5.57 19.93
CA ALA A 280 1.94 5.04 20.12
C ALA A 280 2.18 3.60 19.61
N ASN A 281 1.13 2.83 19.32
CA ASN A 281 1.23 1.43 18.90
C ASN A 281 1.16 1.23 17.38
N LEU A 282 1.03 2.30 16.60
CA LEU A 282 1.00 2.25 15.14
C LEU A 282 1.97 3.29 14.56
N ARG A 283 2.99 2.84 13.83
CA ARG A 283 4.00 3.72 13.24
C ARG A 283 3.82 3.85 11.74
N ALA A 284 3.76 5.08 11.20
CA ALA A 284 3.77 5.38 9.76
C ALA A 284 4.87 4.64 8.99
#